data_AF-A0A5E4J6K3-F1
#
_entry.id   AF-A0A5E4J6K3-F1
#
_cell.length_a   1.000
_cell.length_b   1.000
_cell.length_c   1.000
_cell.angle_alpha   90.00
_cell.angle_beta   90.00
_cell.angle_gamma   90.00
#
_symmetry.space_group_name_H-M   'P 1'
#
loop_
_entity.id
_entity.type
_entity.pdbx_description
1 polymer ?
#
loop_
_entity_poly.entity_id
_entity_poly.type
_entity_poly.pdbx_seq_one_letter_code
_entity_poly.pdbx_strand_id
1 'polypeptide(L)'
;MVVRLQTSEGEIKEYWTIQCIGGGEYGPDKYITKCGRQCIEWPKNLADFNYLNCDHLDCAIYLEELNAKRTDIILFTVISLIIFILVLNWLGFNSALILSGIVALFSLCIMITEIAARKKLEELTEYREKGTIKGIKAWRIYEDAKSG
;
A
#
# COMPACT_ATOMS: atom_id res chain seq x y z
N MET A 1 6.81 -1.29 -9.52
CA MET A 1 8.09 -1.92 -9.16
C MET A 1 7.88 -2.77 -7.94
N VAL A 2 8.44 -3.98 -7.97
CA VAL A 2 8.18 -5.00 -6.94
C VAL A 2 9.49 -5.66 -6.49
N VAL A 3 9.64 -5.85 -5.19
CA VAL A 3 10.56 -6.86 -4.63
C VAL A 3 9.87 -8.20 -4.77
N ARG A 4 10.56 -9.17 -5.37
CA ARG A 4 10.07 -10.54 -5.47
C ARG A 4 10.86 -11.45 -4.55
N LEU A 5 10.14 -12.17 -3.70
CA LEU A 5 10.70 -13.14 -2.77
C LEU A 5 10.10 -14.51 -3.10
N GLN A 6 10.94 -15.51 -3.26
CA GLN A 6 10.52 -16.90 -3.46
C GLN A 6 10.79 -17.70 -2.19
N THR A 7 9.79 -18.44 -1.71
CA THR A 7 9.93 -19.36 -0.58
C THR A 7 10.55 -20.68 -1.04
N SER A 8 11.10 -21.46 -0.10
CA SER A 8 11.62 -22.81 -0.38
C SER A 8 10.57 -23.80 -0.89
N GLU A 9 9.29 -23.47 -0.70
CA GLU A 9 8.15 -24.24 -1.21
C GLU A 9 7.77 -23.84 -2.65
N GLY A 10 8.43 -22.83 -3.22
CA GLY A 10 8.19 -22.35 -4.58
C GLY A 10 7.16 -21.22 -4.68
N GLU A 11 6.60 -20.73 -3.57
CA GLU A 11 5.67 -19.59 -3.59
C GLU A 11 6.44 -18.30 -3.91
N ILE A 12 5.99 -17.55 -4.92
CA ILE A 12 6.55 -16.25 -5.28
C ILE A 12 5.63 -15.16 -4.74
N LYS A 13 6.20 -14.27 -3.92
CA LYS A 13 5.52 -13.09 -3.40
C LYS A 13 6.10 -11.81 -3.95
N GLU A 14 5.22 -10.88 -4.29
CA GLU A 14 5.58 -9.59 -4.86
C GLU A 14 5.17 -8.45 -3.91
N TYR A 15 6.10 -7.54 -3.65
CA TYR A 15 5.92 -6.41 -2.75
C TYR A 15 6.27 -5.12 -3.45
N TRP A 16 5.32 -4.19 -3.54
CA TRP A 16 5.54 -2.93 -4.24
C TRP A 16 6.55 -2.06 -3.50
N THR A 17 7.47 -1.45 -4.22
CA THR A 17 8.51 -0.56 -3.67
C THR A 17 8.19 0.92 -3.88
N ILE A 18 7.26 1.20 -4.79
CA ILE A 18 6.86 2.56 -5.17
C ILE A 18 5.34 2.59 -5.37
N GLN A 19 4.70 3.62 -4.81
CA GLN A 19 3.34 4.02 -5.17
C GLN A 19 3.41 5.40 -5.84
N CYS A 20 3.49 5.44 -7.17
CA CYS A 20 3.35 6.70 -7.89
C CYS A 20 1.86 7.06 -7.91
N ILE A 21 1.41 7.81 -6.92
CA ILE A 21 0.09 8.45 -6.95
C ILE A 21 0.21 9.56 -7.98
N GLY A 22 -0.51 9.45 -9.09
CA GLY A 22 -0.47 10.41 -10.19
C GLY A 22 -0.72 11.82 -9.67
N GLY A 23 0.20 12.73 -9.99
CA GLY A 23 0.00 14.15 -9.80
C GLY A 23 -1.14 14.60 -10.71
N GLY A 24 -2.34 14.76 -10.17
CA GLY A 24 -3.26 15.77 -10.70
C GLY A 24 -2.67 17.16 -10.44
N GLU A 25 -3.32 18.22 -10.93
CA GLU A 25 -2.93 19.64 -10.72
C GLU A 25 -2.73 20.05 -9.24
N TYR A 26 -3.07 19.18 -8.29
CA TYR A 26 -2.97 19.38 -6.84
C TYR A 26 -2.23 18.24 -6.11
N GLY A 27 -1.56 17.32 -6.82
CA GLY A 27 -0.78 16.22 -6.23
C GLY A 27 0.63 16.67 -5.84
N PRO A 28 1.28 16.03 -4.84
CA PRO A 28 2.62 16.42 -4.43
C PRO A 28 3.61 16.25 -5.60
N ASP A 29 4.34 17.33 -5.91
CA ASP A 29 5.16 17.46 -7.12
C ASP A 29 6.20 16.35 -7.31
N LYS A 30 6.66 15.70 -6.22
CA LYS A 30 7.68 14.64 -6.26
C LYS A 30 7.53 13.70 -5.07
N TYR A 31 7.21 12.42 -5.31
CA TYR A 31 7.42 11.38 -4.31
C TYR A 31 8.85 10.88 -4.40
N ILE A 32 9.65 11.16 -3.36
CA ILE A 32 11.01 10.62 -3.23
C ILE A 32 10.91 9.31 -2.42
N THR A 33 11.30 8.20 -3.04
CA THR A 33 11.47 6.92 -2.36
C THR A 33 12.57 7.00 -1.30
N LYS A 34 12.58 6.07 -0.33
CA LYS A 34 13.63 6.03 0.70
C LYS A 34 15.05 5.94 0.12
N CYS A 35 15.22 5.36 -1.07
CA CYS A 35 16.51 5.28 -1.76
C CYS A 35 16.86 6.51 -2.62
N GLY A 36 16.12 7.60 -2.48
CA GLY A 36 16.38 8.86 -3.21
C GLY A 36 15.89 8.87 -4.66
N ARG A 37 15.27 7.79 -5.16
CA ARG A 37 14.65 7.80 -6.49
C ARG A 37 13.34 8.56 -6.46
N GLN A 38 13.13 9.40 -7.46
CA GLN A 38 11.96 10.25 -7.60
C GLN A 38 10.93 9.57 -8.51
N CYS A 39 9.67 9.43 -8.09
CA CYS A 39 8.56 9.38 -9.06
C CYS A 39 8.47 10.78 -9.66
N ILE A 40 9.24 11.03 -10.71
CA ILE A 40 8.87 12.07 -11.66
C ILE A 40 7.67 11.49 -12.41
N GLU A 41 6.71 12.35 -12.76
CA GLU A 41 5.54 12.11 -13.64
C GLU A 41 5.53 10.78 -14.40
N TRP A 42 4.34 10.16 -14.52
CA TRP A 42 4.13 8.97 -15.35
C TRP A 42 5.00 9.04 -16.62
N PRO A 43 5.99 8.15 -16.77
CA PRO A 43 7.03 8.35 -17.76
C PRO A 43 6.40 8.36 -19.15
N LYS A 44 6.76 9.37 -19.95
CA LYS A 44 6.23 9.53 -21.31
C LYS A 44 6.66 8.39 -22.24
N ASN A 45 7.73 7.68 -21.90
CA ASN A 45 8.27 6.53 -22.62
C ASN A 45 8.64 5.38 -21.68
N LEU A 46 8.57 4.13 -22.17
CA LEU A 46 8.93 2.91 -21.41
C LEU A 46 10.40 2.88 -20.95
N ALA A 47 11.30 3.61 -21.60
CA ALA A 47 12.73 3.62 -21.26
C ALA A 47 13.01 4.36 -19.93
N ASP A 48 12.22 5.38 -19.61
CA ASP A 48 12.37 6.17 -18.38
C ASP A 48 11.89 5.41 -17.13
N PHE A 49 11.12 4.33 -17.32
CA PHE A 49 10.70 3.43 -16.24
C PHE A 49 11.89 2.79 -15.51
N ASN A 50 13.00 2.53 -16.21
CA ASN A 50 14.18 1.87 -15.63
C ASN A 50 14.93 2.72 -14.59
N TYR A 51 14.91 4.05 -14.73
CA TYR A 51 15.52 4.95 -13.75
C TYR A 51 14.67 5.07 -12.47
N LEU A 52 13.34 4.90 -12.58
CA LEU A 52 12.45 4.82 -11.42
C LEU A 52 12.56 3.46 -10.70
N ASN A 53 13.01 2.39 -11.37
CA ASN A 53 12.96 1.02 -10.85
C ASN A 53 13.86 0.80 -9.63
N CYS A 54 13.33 0.93 -8.41
CA CYS A 54 13.98 0.38 -7.21
C CYS A 54 13.35 -0.96 -6.82
N ASP A 55 14.21 -1.94 -6.58
CA ASP A 55 13.87 -3.26 -6.07
C ASP A 55 14.39 -3.44 -4.63
N HIS A 56 14.80 -2.34 -3.99
CA HIS A 56 15.35 -2.37 -2.63
C HIS A 56 14.29 -2.82 -1.62
N LEU A 57 14.65 -3.83 -0.82
CA LEU A 57 13.82 -4.33 0.28
C LEU A 57 13.38 -3.20 1.24
N ASP A 58 14.29 -2.28 1.56
CA ASP A 58 14.01 -1.13 2.43
C ASP A 58 12.96 -0.17 1.85
N CYS A 59 12.83 -0.08 0.52
CA CYS A 59 11.79 0.71 -0.12
C CYS A 59 10.42 0.04 -0.02
N ALA A 60 10.34 -1.29 -0.16
CA ALA A 60 9.11 -2.04 0.07
C ALA A 60 8.66 -1.95 1.53
N ILE A 61 9.58 -2.12 2.48
CA ILE A 61 9.28 -1.96 3.92
C ILE A 61 8.75 -0.55 4.19
N TYR A 62 9.45 0.48 3.73
CA TYR A 62 9.03 1.87 3.93
C TYR A 62 7.64 2.17 3.35
N LEU A 63 7.34 1.62 2.16
CA LEU A 63 6.01 1.80 1.56
C LEU A 63 4.91 1.15 2.40
N GLU A 64 5.14 -0.07 2.87
CA GLU A 64 4.16 -0.75 3.71
C GLU A 64 4.05 -0.12 5.12
N GLU A 65 5.13 0.45 5.66
CA GLU A 65 5.08 1.30 6.88
C GLU A 65 4.19 2.52 6.67
N LEU A 66 4.30 3.20 5.54
CA LEU A 66 3.43 4.33 5.19
C LEU A 66 1.98 3.89 5.06
N ASN A 67 1.72 2.77 4.39
CA ASN A 67 0.37 2.22 4.24
C ASN A 67 -0.23 1.81 5.58
N ALA A 68 0.57 1.19 6.47
CA ALA A 68 0.14 0.79 7.80
C ALA A 68 -0.11 1.98 8.75
N LYS A 69 0.56 3.13 8.51
CA LYS A 69 0.38 4.37 9.31
C LYS A 69 -0.71 5.29 8.78
N ARG A 70 -1.05 5.24 7.48
CA ARG A 70 -1.94 6.22 6.83
C ARG A 70 -3.42 6.10 7.27
N THR A 71 -3.82 5.02 7.93
CA THR A 71 -5.19 4.79 8.36
C THR A 71 -5.37 4.96 9.87
N ASP A 72 -5.62 6.20 10.31
CA ASP A 72 -6.19 6.46 11.63
C ASP A 72 -7.68 6.04 11.63
N ILE A 73 -7.94 4.74 11.80
CA ILE A 73 -9.29 4.17 11.95
C ILE A 73 -10.11 4.98 12.95
N ILE A 74 -9.47 5.48 14.01
CA ILE A 74 -10.10 6.29 15.06
C ILE A 74 -10.69 7.58 14.47
N LEU A 75 -9.92 8.32 13.68
CA LEU A 75 -10.38 9.58 13.07
C LEU A 75 -11.54 9.31 12.10
N PHE A 76 -11.43 8.25 11.30
CA PHE A 76 -12.48 7.87 10.35
C PHE A 76 -13.79 7.48 11.07
N THR A 77 -13.67 6.73 12.17
CA THR A 77 -14.81 6.34 13.01
C THR A 77 -15.52 7.55 13.61
N VAL A 78 -14.76 8.52 14.12
CA VAL A 78 -15.31 9.76 14.69
C VAL A 78 -16.03 10.58 13.62
N ILE A 79 -15.43 10.77 12.44
CA ILE A 79 -16.05 11.50 11.33
C ILE A 79 -17.35 10.82 10.88
N SER A 80 -17.34 9.50 10.72
CA SER A 80 -18.52 8.71 10.38
C SER A 80 -19.66 8.93 11.38
N LEU A 81 -19.37 8.92 12.68
CA LEU A 81 -20.36 9.11 13.73
C LEU A 81 -20.98 10.51 13.70
N ILE A 82 -20.16 11.55 13.45
CA ILE A 82 -20.63 12.93 13.29
C ILE A 82 -21.58 13.04 12.09
N ILE A 83 -21.19 12.50 10.93
CA ILE A 83 -22.01 12.50 9.71
C ILE A 83 -23.35 11.79 9.96
N PHE A 84 -23.32 10.64 10.65
CA PHE A 84 -24.54 9.90 11.00
C PHE A 84 -25.50 10.73 11.84
N ILE A 85 -25.02 11.40 12.89
CA ILE A 85 -25.84 12.26 13.76
C ILE A 85 -26.42 13.44 12.97
N LEU A 86 -25.63 14.06 12.08
CA LEU A 86 -26.10 15.18 11.25
C LEU A 86 -27.21 14.74 10.28
N VAL A 87 -27.01 13.60 9.61
CA VAL A 87 -27.98 13.07 8.64
C VAL A 87 -29.24 12.58 9.32
N LEU A 88 -29.14 11.98 10.50
CA LEU A 88 -30.28 11.59 11.32
C LEU A 88 -31.16 12.79 11.67
N ASN A 89 -30.54 13.92 12.05
CA ASN A 89 -31.25 15.15 12.41
C ASN A 89 -31.89 15.88 11.22
N TRP A 90 -31.32 15.79 10.02
CA TRP A 90 -31.79 16.53 8.85
C TRP A 90 -32.71 15.75 7.92
N LEU A 91 -32.36 14.50 7.61
CA LEU A 91 -33.01 13.70 6.57
C LEU A 91 -33.86 12.55 7.14
N GLY A 92 -33.78 12.34 8.45
CA GLY A 92 -34.53 11.31 9.17
C GLY A 92 -33.87 9.93 9.12
N PHE A 93 -34.50 8.99 9.83
CA PHE A 93 -33.94 7.68 10.16
C PHE A 93 -33.60 6.82 8.95
N ASN A 94 -34.49 6.76 7.95
CA ASN A 94 -34.31 5.90 6.77
C ASN A 94 -33.05 6.31 5.97
N SER A 95 -32.85 7.61 5.78
CA SER A 95 -31.67 8.14 5.07
C SER A 95 -30.38 7.93 5.87
N ALA A 96 -30.43 8.11 7.19
CA ALA A 96 -29.29 7.83 8.07
C ALA A 96 -28.88 6.34 8.03
N LEU A 97 -29.86 5.43 7.97
CA LEU A 97 -29.62 3.99 7.94
C LEU A 97 -28.96 3.55 6.63
N ILE A 98 -29.44 4.03 5.48
CA ILE A 98 -28.82 3.78 4.17
C ILE A 98 -27.37 4.30 4.15
N LEU A 99 -27.16 5.54 4.61
CA LEU A 99 -25.82 6.13 4.63
C LEU A 99 -24.86 5.37 5.57
N SER A 100 -25.36 4.95 6.74
CA SER A 100 -24.57 4.14 7.68
C SER A 100 -24.10 2.82 7.07
N GLY A 101 -24.96 2.18 6.26
CA GLY A 101 -24.60 0.97 5.53
C GLY A 101 -23.48 1.21 4.52
N ILE A 102 -23.53 2.31 3.77
CA ILE A 102 -22.47 2.69 2.81
C ILE A 102 -21.15 2.94 3.54
N VAL A 103 -21.18 3.71 4.64
CA VAL A 103 -19.97 4.02 5.41
C VAL A 103 -19.39 2.77 6.07
N ALA A 104 -20.24 1.86 6.56
CA ALA A 104 -19.80 0.58 7.11
C ALA A 104 -19.09 -0.28 6.06
N LEU A 105 -19.64 -0.38 4.84
CA LEU A 105 -18.98 -1.10 3.74
C LEU A 105 -17.64 -0.47 3.37
N PHE A 106 -17.58 0.86 3.27
CA PHE A 106 -16.34 1.57 2.97
C PHE A 106 -15.27 1.36 4.06
N SER A 107 -15.69 1.41 5.33
CA SER A 107 -14.82 1.14 6.48
C SER A 107 -14.28 -0.29 6.47
N LEU A 108 -15.11 -1.27 6.09
CA LEU A 108 -14.68 -2.66 5.93
C LEU A 108 -13.60 -2.79 4.86
N CYS A 109 -13.79 -2.14 3.70
CA CYS A 109 -12.79 -2.16 2.63
C CYS A 109 -11.45 -1.58 3.09
N ILE A 110 -11.47 -0.45 3.81
CA ILE A 110 -10.26 0.15 4.39
C ILE A 110 -9.58 -0.82 5.36
N MET A 111 -10.35 -1.41 6.28
CA MET A 111 -9.81 -2.35 7.28
C MET A 111 -9.15 -3.57 6.62
N ILE A 112 -9.74 -4.11 5.56
CA ILE A 112 -9.13 -5.22 4.79
C ILE A 112 -7.79 -4.81 4.19
N THR A 113 -7.72 -3.62 3.58
CA THR A 113 -6.45 -3.13 3.01
C THR A 113 -5.38 -2.90 4.06
N GLU A 114 -5.76 -2.44 5.26
CA GLU A 114 -4.82 -2.25 6.37
C GLU A 114 -4.28 -3.57 6.90
N ILE A 115 -5.17 -4.56 7.14
CA ILE A 115 -4.75 -5.89 7.58
C ILE A 115 -3.79 -6.50 6.55
N ALA A 116 -4.06 -6.32 5.26
CA ALA A 116 -3.17 -6.77 4.20
C ALA A 116 -1.81 -6.04 4.24
N ALA A 117 -1.79 -4.72 4.43
CA ALA A 117 -0.55 -3.94 4.53
C ALA A 117 0.29 -4.34 5.75
N ARG A 118 -0.33 -4.51 6.92
CA ARG A 118 0.35 -4.98 8.15
C ARG A 118 0.95 -6.37 7.96
N LYS A 119 0.19 -7.31 7.37
CA LYS A 119 0.71 -8.65 7.06
C LYS A 119 1.92 -8.60 6.13
N LYS A 120 1.88 -7.76 5.08
CA LYS A 120 3.04 -7.59 4.18
C LYS A 120 4.23 -6.99 4.90
N LEU A 121 4.01 -6.00 5.77
CA LEU A 121 5.06 -5.40 6.58
C LEU A 121 5.71 -6.42 7.52
N GLU A 122 4.92 -7.26 8.19
CA GLU A 122 5.41 -8.37 9.03
C GLU A 122 6.26 -9.34 8.20
N GLU A 123 5.77 -9.79 7.04
CA GLU A 123 6.50 -10.70 6.14
C GLU A 123 7.83 -10.11 5.66
N LEU A 124 7.84 -8.83 5.26
CA LEU A 124 9.05 -8.14 4.79
C LEU A 124 10.06 -7.91 5.91
N THR A 125 9.59 -7.62 7.12
CA THR A 125 10.44 -7.43 8.31
C THR A 125 11.04 -8.76 8.74
N GLU A 126 10.23 -9.83 8.75
CA GLU A 126 10.70 -11.18 9.02
C GLU A 126 11.77 -11.61 8.02
N TYR A 127 11.55 -11.34 6.73
CA TYR A 127 12.52 -11.64 5.70
C TYR A 127 13.83 -10.87 5.90
N ARG A 128 13.75 -9.59 6.27
CA ARG A 128 14.93 -8.77 6.56
C ARG A 128 15.76 -9.31 7.72
N GLU A 129 15.11 -9.75 8.80
CA GLU A 129 15.77 -10.18 10.03
C GLU A 129 16.25 -11.63 9.99
N LYS A 130 15.47 -12.52 9.37
CA LYS A 130 15.63 -13.98 9.47
C LYS A 130 15.83 -14.66 8.11
N GLY A 131 15.61 -13.94 7.01
CA GLY A 131 15.60 -14.54 5.67
C GLY A 131 14.41 -15.48 5.46
N THR A 132 13.32 -15.31 6.22
CA THR A 132 12.13 -16.17 6.18
C THR A 132 10.86 -15.37 5.95
N ILE A 133 9.85 -16.02 5.37
CA ILE A 133 8.48 -15.52 5.27
C ILE A 133 7.58 -16.55 5.95
N LYS A 134 6.91 -16.17 7.04
CA LYS A 134 6.11 -17.08 7.88
C LYS A 134 6.88 -18.31 8.36
N GLY A 135 8.15 -18.14 8.69
CA GLY A 135 9.06 -19.20 9.13
C GLY A 135 9.65 -20.05 8.00
N ILE A 136 9.24 -19.85 6.76
CA ILE A 136 9.75 -20.59 5.59
C ILE A 136 10.92 -19.81 5.01
N LYS A 137 12.06 -20.47 4.74
CA LYS A 137 13.21 -19.83 4.10
C LYS A 137 12.77 -19.23 2.77
N ALA A 138 13.17 -17.99 2.55
CA ALA A 138 12.93 -17.30 1.30
C ALA A 138 14.22 -16.69 0.77
N TRP A 139 14.27 -16.46 -0.53
CA TRP A 139 15.34 -15.71 -1.16
C TRP A 139 14.76 -14.73 -2.16
N ARG A 140 15.52 -13.67 -2.40
CA ARG A 140 15.17 -12.68 -3.39
C ARG A 140 15.45 -13.24 -4.77
N ILE A 141 14.46 -13.12 -5.65
CA ILE A 141 14.64 -13.41 -7.06
C ILE A 141 14.72 -12.08 -7.81
N TYR A 142 15.68 -11.99 -8.71
CA TYR A 142 15.80 -10.89 -9.65
C TYR A 142 15.24 -11.42 -10.98
N GLU A 143 14.38 -10.67 -11.66
CA GLU A 143 14.18 -10.99 -13.08
C GLU A 143 15.52 -10.78 -13.76
N ASP A 144 16.13 -11.86 -14.22
CA ASP A 144 17.23 -11.78 -15.16
C ASP A 144 16.75 -10.90 -16.30
N ALA A 145 17.41 -9.75 -16.47
CA ALA A 145 17.24 -8.92 -17.65
C ALA A 145 17.36 -9.84 -18.85
N LYS A 146 16.28 -9.95 -19.63
CA LYS A 146 16.18 -10.72 -20.87
C LYS A 146 17.56 -10.89 -21.53
N SER A 147 18.17 -12.04 -21.31
CA SER A 147 19.27 -12.52 -22.13
C SER A 147 18.66 -12.95 -23.46
N GLY A 148 18.78 -12.11 -24.48
CA GLY A 148 18.31 -12.38 -25.85
C GLY A 148 17.95 -11.12 -26.60
#